data_AF-A0A1C7D8T3-F1
#
_entry.id   AF-A0A1C7D8T3-F1
#
_cell.length_a   1.000
_cell.length_b   1.000
_cell.length_c   1.000
_cell.angle_alpha   90.00
_cell.angle_beta   90.00
_cell.angle_gamma   90.00
#
_symmetry.space_group_name_H-M   'P 1'
#
loop_
_entity.id
_entity.type
_entity.pdbx_description
1 polymer ?
#
loop_
_entity_poly.entity_id
_entity_poly.type
_entity_poly.pdbx_seq_one_letter_code
_entity_poly.pdbx_strand_id
1 'polypeptide(L)' 'METERVSRAITRIQEAAARIERGAAEMASRQPASDGASAREEALRENTQAALAELDRLIADISQ' A
#
# COMPACT_ATOMS: atom_id res chain seq x y z
N MET A 1 13.28 13.03 20.40
CA MET A 1 13.86 12.11 19.40
C MET A 1 12.94 10.94 19.07
N GLU A 2 12.31 10.32 20.07
CA GLU A 2 11.33 9.24 19.88
C GLU A 2 10.02 9.72 19.21
N THR A 3 9.47 10.85 19.66
CA THR A 3 8.25 11.44 19.10
C THR A 3 8.39 11.80 17.60
N GLU A 4 9.56 12.28 17.18
CA GLU A 4 9.83 12.56 15.76
C GLU A 4 9.97 11.28 14.92
N ARG A 5 10.52 10.20 15.49
CA ARG A 5 10.58 8.89 14.83
C ARG A 5 9.17 8.35 14.62
N VAL A 6 8.34 8.38 15.66
CA VAL A 6 6.94 7.94 15.60
C VAL A 6 6.14 8.77 14.59
N SER A 7 6.26 10.10 14.61
CA SER A 7 5.59 10.96 13.62
C SER A 7 6.00 10.64 12.18
N ARG A 8 7.29 10.46 11.90
CA ARG A 8 7.76 10.10 10.55
C ARG A 8 7.23 8.74 10.10
N ALA A 9 7.14 7.77 11.01
CA ALA A 9 6.62 6.46 10.69
C ALA A 9 5.10 6.51 10.41
N ILE A 10 4.34 7.28 11.19
CA ILE A 10 2.91 7.53 10.94
C ILE A 10 2.70 8.17 9.55
N THR A 11 3.50 9.18 9.18
CA THR A 11 3.42 9.80 7.84
C THR A 11 3.64 8.78 6.73
N ARG A 12 4.66 7.91 6.86
CA ARG A 12 4.92 6.84 5.87
C ARG A 12 3.77 5.83 5.77
N ILE A 13 3.16 5.48 6.90
CA ILE A 13 1.99 4.59 6.94
C ILE A 13 0.81 5.23 6.20
N GLN A 14 0.54 6.52 6.44
CA GLN A 14 -0.52 7.27 5.77
C GLN A 14 -0.29 7.36 4.25
N GLU A 15 0.95 7.62 3.82
CA GLU A 15 1.30 7.64 2.40
C GLU A 15 1.13 6.26 1.74
N ALA A 16 1.50 5.18 2.42
CA ALA A 16 1.31 3.82 1.94
C ALA A 16 -0.18 3.48 1.78
N ALA A 17 -1.01 3.80 2.78
CA ALA A 17 -2.46 3.59 2.71
C ALA A 17 -3.09 4.37 1.54
N ALA A 18 -2.72 5.65 1.37
CA ALA A 18 -3.23 6.47 0.27
C ALA A 18 -2.85 5.93 -1.13
N ARG A 19 -1.70 5.27 -1.29
CA ARG A 19 -1.33 4.58 -2.54
C ARG A 19 -2.25 3.39 -2.81
N ILE A 20 -2.55 2.58 -1.80
CA ILE A 20 -3.43 1.42 -1.91
C ILE A 20 -4.85 1.86 -2.27
N GLU A 21 -5.39 2.87 -1.58
CA GLU A 21 -6.73 3.39 -1.82
C GLU A 21 -6.90 3.92 -3.25
N ARG A 22 -5.90 4.65 -3.78
CA ARG A 22 -5.91 5.11 -5.17
C ARG A 22 -5.90 3.95 -6.16
N GLY A 23 -5.05 2.94 -5.95
CA GLY A 23 -5.01 1.75 -6.81
C GLY A 23 -6.35 1.01 -6.84
N ALA A 24 -6.99 0.86 -5.67
CA ALA A 24 -8.31 0.24 -5.55
C ALA A 24 -9.41 1.07 -6.25
N ALA A 25 -9.41 2.39 -6.09
CA ALA A 25 -10.38 3.28 -6.74
C ALA A 25 -10.23 3.30 -8.28
N GLU A 26 -9.00 3.24 -8.78
CA GLU A 26 -8.73 3.14 -10.22
C GLU A 26 -9.24 1.82 -10.84
N MET A 27 -9.26 0.75 -10.06
CA MET A 27 -9.83 -0.53 -10.50
C MET A 27 -11.36 -0.51 -10.44
N ALA A 28 -11.94 0.01 -9.35
CA ALA A 28 -13.39 0.09 -9.19
C ALA A 28 -14.06 0.97 -10.26
N SER A 29 -13.35 1.99 -10.76
CA SER A 29 -13.85 2.92 -11.79
C SER A 29 -13.75 2.39 -13.22
N ARG A 30 -13.08 1.26 -13.48
CA ARG A 30 -12.89 0.72 -14.83
C ARG A 30 -13.69 -0.56 -15.03
N GLN A 31 -14.78 -0.44 -15.79
CA GLN A 31 -15.63 -1.55 -16.24
C GLN A 31 -14.77 -2.61 -16.97
N PRO A 32 -15.00 -3.92 -16.76
CA PRO A 32 -14.07 -4.95 -17.21
C PRO A 32 -14.10 -5.08 -18.74
N ALA A 33 -13.08 -4.52 -19.41
CA ALA A 33 -12.74 -4.92 -20.76
C ALA A 33 -11.87 -6.18 -20.66
N SER A 34 -12.46 -7.31 -21.04
CA SER A 34 -11.84 -8.63 -21.11
C SER A 34 -10.54 -8.57 -21.93
N ASP A 35 -9.48 -9.14 -21.36
CA ASP A 35 -8.21 -9.61 -21.97
C ASP A 35 -6.94 -9.13 -21.24
N GLY A 36 -7.02 -8.04 -20.45
CA GLY A 36 -5.89 -7.54 -19.63
C GLY A 36 -6.09 -7.62 -18.11
N ALA A 37 -7.25 -8.10 -17.66
CA ALA A 37 -7.66 -8.05 -16.26
C ALA A 37 -6.77 -8.90 -15.34
N SER A 38 -6.39 -10.11 -15.77
CA SER A 38 -5.61 -11.05 -14.94
C SER A 38 -4.17 -10.57 -14.66
N ALA A 39 -3.44 -10.08 -15.67
CA ALA A 39 -2.09 -9.58 -15.46
C ALA A 39 -2.06 -8.31 -14.59
N ARG A 40 -3.10 -7.47 -14.71
CA ARG A 40 -3.25 -6.25 -13.91
C ARG A 40 -3.63 -6.56 -12.46
N GLU A 41 -4.51 -7.53 -12.26
CA GLU A 41 -4.91 -8.01 -10.94
C GLU A 41 -3.73 -8.64 -10.20
N GLU A 42 -2.90 -9.42 -10.91
CA GLU A 42 -1.66 -9.99 -10.35
C GLU A 42 -0.66 -8.90 -9.97
N ALA A 43 -0.40 -7.94 -10.85
CA ALA A 43 0.48 -6.80 -10.54
C ALA A 43 -0.02 -5.96 -9.35
N LEU A 44 -1.33 -5.84 -9.18
CA LEU A 44 -1.90 -5.16 -8.01
C LEU A 44 -1.72 -6.00 -6.74
N ARG A 45 -1.89 -7.32 -6.83
CA ARG A 45 -1.70 -8.24 -5.72
C ARG A 45 -0.26 -8.19 -5.21
N GLU A 46 0.71 -8.21 -6.12
CA GLU A 46 2.14 -8.06 -5.82
C GLU A 46 2.44 -6.70 -5.15
N ASN A 47 1.93 -5.60 -5.73
CA ASN A 47 2.11 -4.26 -5.15
C ASN A 47 1.47 -4.14 -3.76
N THR A 48 0.32 -4.75 -3.55
CA THR A 48 -0.38 -4.75 -2.25
C THR A 48 0.39 -5.55 -1.21
N GLN A 49 0.88 -6.74 -1.57
CA GLN A 49 1.74 -7.54 -0.69
C GLN A 49 3.04 -6.81 -0.33
N ALA A 50 3.68 -6.16 -1.29
CA ALA A 50 4.89 -5.37 -1.05
C ALA A 50 4.62 -4.22 -0.07
N ALA A 51 3.51 -3.50 -0.24
CA ALA A 51 3.11 -2.41 0.65
C ALA A 51 2.78 -2.92 2.07
N LEU A 52 2.09 -4.05 2.20
CA LEU A 52 1.82 -4.67 3.50
C LEU A 52 3.12 -5.09 4.21
N ALA A 53 4.05 -5.72 3.50
CA ALA A 53 5.34 -6.12 4.06
C ALA A 53 6.25 -4.92 4.44
N GLU A 54 6.08 -3.77 3.77
CA GLU A 54 6.71 -2.50 4.16
C GLU A 54 6.09 -1.96 5.46
N LEU A 55 4.76 -1.99 5.58
CA LEU A 55 4.04 -1.59 6.78
C LEU A 55 4.42 -2.44 8.00
N ASP A 56 4.47 -3.76 7.85
CA ASP A 56 4.89 -4.68 8.92
C ASP A 56 6.29 -4.36 9.42
N ARG A 57 7.23 -4.08 8.50
CA ARG A 57 8.59 -3.67 8.86
C ARG A 57 8.62 -2.34 9.60
N LEU A 58 7.87 -1.34 9.14
CA LEU A 58 7.79 -0.04 9.81
C LEU A 58 7.20 -0.17 11.22
N ILE A 59 6.17 -0.99 11.41
CA ILE A 59 5.55 -1.25 12.72
C ILE A 59 6.55 -1.93 13.66
N ALA A 60 7.28 -2.93 13.17
CA ALA A 60 8.31 -3.62 13.95
C ALA A 60 9.44 -2.66 14.40
N ASP A 61 9.87 -1.76 13.52
CA ASP A 61 10.94 -0.77 13.78
C ASP A 61 10.53 0.31 14.80
N ILE A 62 9.23 0.59 14.94
CA ILE A 62 8.69 1.48 15.98
C ILE A 62 8.51 0.75 17.32
N SER A 63 8.32 -0.57 17.30
CA SER A 63 8.01 -1.37 18.48
C SER A 63 9.26 -1.87 19.23
N GLN A 64 10.46 -1.58 18.71
CA GLN A 64 11.77 -1.87 19.32
C GLN A 64 12.41 -0.60 19.89
#